data_AF-A0A1H5XT44-F1
#
_entry.id   AF-A0A1H5XT44-F1
#
_cell.length_a   1.000
_cell.length_b   1.000
_cell.length_c   1.000
_cell.angle_alpha   90.00
_cell.angle_beta   90.00
_cell.angle_gamma   90.00
#
_symmetry.space_group_name_H-M   'P 1'
#
loop_
_entity.id
_entity.type
_entity.pdbx_description
1 polymer ?
#
loop_
_entity_poly.entity_id
_entity_poly.type
_entity_poly.pdbx_seq_one_letter_code
_entity_poly.pdbx_strand_id
1 'polypeptide(L)'
;MSSDFYAVYTDYESDHTGYYTTIIGSAVAQLDEIPEGFVGVTIPRTTYKKIISKGKMPEAIGKTWMEIWQDTTIKRTYKADFTVHGEKYFHGEEAEVETFLSVEE
;
A
#
# COMPACT_ATOMS: atom_id res chain seq x y z
N MET A 1 -3.99 -2.56 -20.36
CA MET A 1 -3.57 -1.82 -19.16
C MET A 1 -4.32 -2.44 -18.00
N SER A 2 -3.65 -2.73 -16.88
CA SER A 2 -4.37 -3.16 -15.69
C SER A 2 -5.28 -2.01 -15.23
N SER A 3 -6.49 -2.32 -14.77
CA SER A 3 -7.39 -1.35 -14.11
C SER A 3 -7.06 -1.16 -12.64
N ASP A 4 -5.97 -1.77 -12.16
CA ASP A 4 -5.55 -1.67 -10.77
C ASP A 4 -5.07 -0.26 -10.45
N PHE A 5 -5.44 0.20 -9.26
CA PHE A 5 -4.83 1.37 -8.65
C PHE A 5 -4.09 0.99 -7.38
N TYR A 6 -3.12 1.80 -7.03
CA TYR A 6 -2.21 1.60 -5.92
C TYR A 6 -2.34 2.76 -4.96
N ALA A 7 -2.37 2.48 -3.66
CA ALA A 7 -2.05 3.48 -2.65
C ALA A 7 -0.67 3.12 -2.07
N VAL A 8 0.29 4.01 -2.24
CA VAL A 8 1.67 3.86 -1.79
C VAL A 8 1.88 4.78 -0.60
N TYR A 9 2.41 4.23 0.48
CA TYR A 9 2.76 4.92 1.70
C TYR A 9 4.30 4.92 1.78
N THR A 10 4.91 6.09 1.78
CA THR A 10 6.37 6.22 1.68
C THR A 10 6.85 7.50 2.36
N ASP A 11 8.15 7.78 2.28
CA ASP A 11 8.80 8.92 2.96
C ASP A 11 8.46 9.00 4.45
N TYR A 12 8.47 7.84 5.12
CA TYR A 12 8.23 7.77 6.56
C TYR A 12 9.32 8.53 7.31
N GLU A 13 8.92 9.43 8.19
CA GLU A 13 9.83 10.13 9.10
C GLU A 13 10.44 9.18 10.14
N SER A 14 9.62 8.25 10.65
CA SER A 14 10.02 7.34 11.73
C SER A 14 9.28 6.01 11.64
N ASP A 15 8.07 5.95 12.20
CA ASP A 15 7.21 4.77 12.28
C ASP A 15 5.76 5.11 11.92
N HIS A 16 4.80 4.30 12.38
CA HIS A 16 3.37 4.51 12.15
C HIS A 16 2.78 5.76 12.84
N THR A 17 3.53 6.42 13.73
CA THR A 17 3.14 7.67 14.41
C THR A 17 3.75 8.92 13.80
N GLY A 18 4.79 8.76 12.97
CA GLY A 18 5.45 9.85 12.27
C GLY A 18 4.72 10.29 11.00
N TYR A 19 5.18 11.39 10.40
CA TYR A 19 4.66 11.81 9.09
C TYR A 19 5.07 10.83 7.98
N TYR A 20 4.21 10.70 6.98
CA TYR A 20 4.47 9.93 5.76
C TYR A 20 3.69 10.51 4.59
N THR A 21 4.18 10.26 3.38
CA THR A 21 3.53 10.60 2.12
C THR A 21 2.59 9.47 1.71
N THR A 22 1.36 9.81 1.30
CA THR A 22 0.46 8.88 0.61
C THR A 22 0.30 9.29 -0.85
N ILE A 23 0.54 8.37 -1.77
CA ILE A 23 0.42 8.57 -3.22
C ILE A 23 -0.60 7.57 -3.77
N ILE A 24 -1.61 8.06 -4.49
CA ILE A 24 -2.58 7.21 -5.19
C ILE A 24 -2.32 7.32 -6.69
N GLY A 25 -2.17 6.18 -7.36
CA GLY A 25 -1.89 6.17 -8.81
C GLY A 25 -1.95 4.79 -9.42
N SER A 26 -1.45 4.68 -10.65
CA SER A 26 -1.39 3.42 -11.40
C SER A 26 0.06 3.05 -11.70
N ALA A 27 0.34 1.75 -11.83
CA ALA A 27 1.64 1.28 -12.27
C ALA A 27 1.93 1.72 -13.71
N VAL A 28 3.13 2.26 -13.93
CA VAL A 28 3.61 2.70 -15.24
C VAL A 28 4.91 1.98 -15.57
N ALA A 29 5.22 1.85 -16.87
CA ALA A 29 6.44 1.18 -17.32
C ALA A 29 7.71 2.00 -17.05
N GLN A 30 7.60 3.33 -17.09
CA GLN A 30 8.70 4.26 -16.91
C GLN A 30 8.19 5.58 -16.32
N LEU A 31 9.09 6.34 -15.69
CA LEU A 31 8.81 7.64 -15.05
C LEU A 31 9.45 8.81 -15.80
N ASP A 32 9.80 8.62 -17.08
CA ASP A 32 10.53 9.62 -17.87
C ASP A 32 9.69 10.87 -18.16
N GLU A 33 8.37 10.70 -18.30
CA GLU A 33 7.41 11.77 -18.54
C GLU A 33 6.30 11.72 -17.49
N ILE A 34 6.41 12.58 -16.48
CA ILE A 34 5.37 12.74 -15.45
C ILE A 34 4.53 13.95 -15.83
N PRO A 35 3.20 13.80 -16.00
CA PRO A 35 2.32 14.92 -16.31
C PRO A 35 2.36 16.01 -15.23
N GLU A 36 2.11 17.26 -15.62
CA GLU A 36 2.02 18.37 -14.68
C GLU A 36 0.95 18.10 -13.60
N GLY A 37 1.32 18.33 -12.33
CA GLY A 37 0.46 18.04 -11.18
C GLY A 37 0.50 16.60 -10.68
N PHE A 38 1.29 15.72 -11.29
CA PHE A 38 1.53 14.35 -10.83
C PHE A 38 2.92 14.18 -10.22
N VAL A 39 3.10 13.09 -9.48
CA VAL A 39 4.38 12.65 -8.94
C VAL A 39 4.67 11.21 -9.39
N GLY A 40 5.94 10.90 -9.57
CA GLY A 40 6.41 9.54 -9.83
C GLY A 40 7.05 8.96 -8.57
N VAL A 41 6.74 7.70 -8.28
CA VAL A 41 7.35 6.97 -7.15
C VAL A 41 7.88 5.63 -7.63
N THR A 42 9.12 5.31 -7.24
CA THR A 42 9.69 3.98 -7.44
C THR A 42 9.65 3.23 -6.12
N ILE A 43 8.88 2.15 -6.06
CA ILE A 43 8.80 1.31 -4.86
C ILE A 43 10.13 0.55 -4.71
N PRO A 44 10.83 0.66 -3.56
CA PRO A 44 12.12 0.03 -3.37
C PRO A 44 11.99 -1.50 -3.37
N ARG A 45 12.98 -2.17 -3.97
CA ARG A 45 13.09 -3.63 -3.91
C ARG A 45 13.58 -4.04 -2.51
N THR A 46 12.69 -4.62 -1.72
CA THR A 46 12.94 -5.11 -0.35
C THR A 46 12.05 -6.32 -0.06
N THR A 47 12.12 -6.85 1.15
CA THR A 47 11.22 -7.92 1.61
C THR A 47 9.87 -7.34 1.99
N TYR A 48 8.80 -7.94 1.46
CA TYR A 48 7.43 -7.56 1.73
C TYR A 48 6.65 -8.72 2.33
N LYS A 49 5.95 -8.46 3.42
CA LYS A 49 4.92 -9.35 3.94
C LYS A 49 3.59 -8.99 3.28
N LYS A 50 2.99 -9.95 2.56
CA LYS A 50 1.65 -9.80 1.96
C LYS A 50 0.57 -10.09 3.01
N ILE A 51 -0.36 -9.16 3.16
CA ILE A 51 -1.53 -9.25 4.04
C ILE A 51 -2.77 -9.01 3.18
N ILE A 52 -3.82 -9.80 3.36
CA ILE A 52 -5.05 -9.67 2.56
C ILE A 52 -6.16 -9.14 3.46
N SER A 53 -6.64 -7.94 3.16
CA SER A 53 -7.88 -7.40 3.72
C SER A 53 -9.05 -8.04 3.01
N LYS A 54 -10.03 -8.57 3.75
CA LYS A 54 -11.26 -9.14 3.20
C LYS A 54 -12.49 -8.53 3.84
N GLY A 55 -13.52 -8.28 3.04
CA GLY A 55 -14.79 -7.72 3.50
C GLY A 55 -15.14 -6.42 2.81
N LYS A 56 -16.18 -5.76 3.30
CA LYS A 56 -16.65 -4.48 2.77
C LYS A 56 -15.55 -3.40 2.76
N MET A 57 -15.38 -2.75 1.61
CA MET A 57 -14.39 -1.69 1.39
C MET A 57 -15.02 -0.29 1.56
N PRO A 58 -14.27 0.68 2.12
CA PRO A 58 -12.87 0.60 2.56
C PRO A 58 -12.67 0.10 4.01
N GLU A 59 -13.73 -0.29 4.72
CA GLU A 59 -13.68 -0.64 6.15
C GLU A 59 -12.71 -1.81 6.44
N ALA A 60 -12.66 -2.82 5.57
CA ALA A 60 -11.76 -3.96 5.71
C ALA A 60 -10.28 -3.54 5.68
N ILE A 61 -9.90 -2.59 4.82
CA ILE A 61 -8.53 -2.05 4.75
C ILE A 61 -8.19 -1.33 6.06
N GLY A 62 -9.09 -0.47 6.54
CA GLY A 62 -8.89 0.27 7.79
C GLY A 62 -8.70 -0.67 8.97
N LYS A 63 -9.48 -1.76 9.05
CA LYS A 63 -9.32 -2.79 10.07
C LYS A 63 -7.95 -3.47 9.99
N THR A 64 -7.51 -3.87 8.79
CA THR A 64 -6.19 -4.47 8.59
C THR A 64 -5.06 -3.54 9.02
N TRP A 65 -5.14 -2.24 8.74
CA TRP A 65 -4.13 -1.28 9.20
C TRP A 65 -4.09 -1.14 10.72
N MET A 66 -5.24 -1.11 11.38
CA MET A 66 -5.28 -1.11 12.86
C MET A 66 -4.60 -2.35 13.45
N GLU A 67 -4.83 -3.53 12.86
CA GLU A 67 -4.17 -4.77 13.26
C GLU A 67 -2.66 -4.69 13.04
N ILE A 68 -2.21 -4.18 11.88
CA ILE A 68 -0.78 -3.98 11.56
C ILE A 68 -0.10 -3.06 12.57
N TRP A 69 -0.74 -1.94 12.94
CA TRP A 69 -0.15 -0.98 13.90
C TRP A 69 -0.06 -1.54 15.32
N GLN A 70 -0.96 -2.46 15.69
CA GLN A 70 -0.95 -3.12 16.99
C GLN A 70 -0.02 -4.34 17.05
N ASP A 71 0.35 -4.89 15.89
CA ASP A 71 1.22 -6.06 15.81
C ASP A 71 2.71 -5.70 16.03
N THR A 72 3.16 -5.90 17.27
CA THR A 72 4.56 -5.68 17.67
C THR A 72 5.51 -6.80 17.23
N THR A 73 4.99 -7.90 16.66
CA THR A 73 5.82 -9.03 16.20
C THR A 73 6.39 -8.81 14.80
N ILE A 74 5.75 -7.94 14.01
CA ILE A 74 6.20 -7.61 12.66
C ILE A 74 7.27 -6.52 12.74
N LYS A 75 8.50 -6.88 12.39
CA LYS A 75 9.59 -5.92 12.23
C LYS A 75 9.47 -5.16 10.93
N ARG A 76 8.73 -4.06 10.96
CA ARG A 76 8.54 -3.18 9.79
C ARG A 76 9.80 -2.36 9.54
N THR A 77 10.13 -2.18 8.27
CA THR A 77 11.28 -1.35 7.84
C THR A 77 10.89 0.05 7.37
N TYR A 78 9.58 0.31 7.19
CA TYR A 78 9.05 1.62 6.81
C TYR A 78 9.72 2.24 5.57
N LYS A 79 10.15 1.42 4.60
CA LYS A 79 10.72 1.92 3.33
C LYS A 79 9.65 2.40 2.38
N ALA A 80 8.67 1.53 2.12
CA ALA A 80 7.44 1.85 1.44
C ALA A 80 6.45 0.72 1.73
N ASP A 81 5.19 1.03 1.95
CA ASP A 81 4.11 0.05 1.99
C ASP A 81 3.13 0.37 0.88
N PHE A 82 2.40 -0.61 0.37
CA PHE A 82 1.41 -0.31 -0.66
C PHE A 82 0.24 -1.28 -0.67
N THR A 83 -0.92 -0.78 -1.06
CA THR A 83 -2.13 -1.57 -1.30
C THR A 83 -2.43 -1.65 -2.79
N VAL A 84 -2.79 -2.84 -3.25
CA VAL A 84 -3.18 -3.09 -4.65
C VAL A 84 -4.68 -3.29 -4.72
N HIS A 85 -5.35 -2.39 -5.43
CA HIS A 85 -6.79 -2.35 -5.57
C HIS A 85 -7.16 -2.71 -7.00
N GLY A 86 -7.42 -4.00 -7.22
CA GLY A 86 -7.87 -4.52 -8.51
C GLY A 86 -9.36 -4.84 -8.55
N GLU A 87 -9.76 -5.70 -9.48
CA GLU A 87 -11.16 -6.12 -9.69
C GLU A 87 -11.85 -6.56 -8.39
N LYS A 88 -11.15 -7.35 -7.56
CA LYS A 88 -11.65 -7.86 -6.29
C LYS A 88 -12.01 -6.76 -5.29
N TYR A 89 -11.50 -5.54 -5.43
CA TYR A 89 -11.91 -4.41 -4.59
C TYR A 89 -13.42 -4.15 -4.67
N PHE A 90 -14.04 -4.48 -5.80
CA PHE A 90 -15.44 -4.17 -6.09
C PHE A 90 -16.41 -5.33 -5.78
N HIS A 91 -15.95 -6.43 -5.18
CA HIS A 91 -16.77 -7.62 -4.91
C HIS A 91 -17.65 -7.52 -3.64
N GLY A 92 -18.01 -6.31 -3.22
CA GLY A 92 -18.89 -6.07 -2.07
C GLY A 92 -18.34 -6.68 -0.77
N GLU A 93 -19.09 -7.60 -0.17
CA GLU A 93 -18.71 -8.29 1.08
C GLU A 93 -17.57 -9.31 0.89
N GLU A 94 -17.32 -9.76 -0.34
CA GLU A 94 -16.20 -10.66 -0.67
C GLU A 94 -14.99 -9.90 -1.20
N ALA A 95 -14.98 -8.57 -1.08
CA ALA A 95 -13.90 -7.78 -1.61
C ALA A 95 -12.56 -8.10 -0.95
N GLU A 96 -11.49 -8.12 -1.75
CA GLU A 96 -10.13 -8.39 -1.31
C GLU A 96 -9.18 -7.29 -1.76
N VAL A 97 -8.29 -6.87 -0.86
CA VAL A 97 -7.19 -5.94 -1.15
C VAL A 97 -5.91 -6.51 -0.59
N GLU A 98 -4.86 -6.49 -1.40
CA GLU A 98 -3.54 -6.95 -1.01
C GLU A 98 -2.73 -5.78 -0.48
N THR A 99 -2.27 -5.88 0.76
CA THR A 99 -1.32 -4.96 1.38
C THR A 99 0.06 -5.60 1.39
N PHE A 100 1.05 -4.90 0.85
CA PHE A 100 2.45 -5.29 0.89
C PHE A 100 3.17 -4.39 1.89
N LEU A 101 3.57 -5.00 3.01
CA LEU A 101 4.18 -4.35 4.15
C LEU A 101 5.69 -4.60 4.12
N SER A 102 6.50 -3.54 4.08
CA SER A 102 7.95 -3.63 4.08
C SER A 102 8.47 -4.08 5.44
N VAL A 103 9.21 -5.19 5.46
CA VAL A 103 9.67 -5.88 6.69
C VAL A 103 11.16 -6.22 6.64
N GLU A 104 11.74 -6.51 7.79
CA GLU A 104 13.07 -7.13 7.91
C GLU A 104 13.01 -8.61 7.47
N GLU A 105 14.16 -9.15 7.05
CA GLU A 105 14.33 -10.59 6.75
C GLU A 105 14.35 -11.44 8.01
#